data_AF-A0A6P0YU43-F1
#
_entry.id   AF-A0A6P0YU43-F1
#
_cell.length_a   1.000
_cell.length_b   1.000
_cell.length_c   1.000
_cell.angle_alpha   90.00
_cell.angle_beta   90.00
_cell.angle_gamma   90.00
#
_symmetry.space_group_name_H-M   'P 1'
#
loop_
_entity.id
_entity.type
_entity.pdbx_description
1 polymer ?
#
loop_
_entity_poly.entity_id
_entity_poly.type
_entity_poly.pdbx_seq_one_letter_code
_entity_poly.pdbx_strand_id
1 'polypeptide(L)'
;MALSAPQSVPPSSTQYHDNFIDRLFIALFSRKMASALGTTNITPGYEGFVELSKRIMIGRSPKEQQAMVAVVLQSLVPAPILWGIRTFFSPTRWVCEWNAWFAAQLFEWLVGPCEVTSVELENDVGDRYSQTSNVHIKKCRYLEESTCVGLCVNLCKVPTQAFFTEKFGIPVTMNPNFEDLSCDMIFGQTPPPLEDDETVYQQPCFTTECAIASPKAPTCPNVRA
;
A
#
# COMPACT_ATOMS: atom_id res chain seq x y z
N MET A 1 15.03 -20.14 -33.36
CA MET A 1 14.26 -20.70 -32.23
C MET A 1 13.89 -19.53 -31.33
N ALA A 2 12.66 -19.04 -31.42
CA ALA A 2 12.17 -18.01 -30.52
C ALA A 2 11.77 -18.68 -29.20
N LEU A 3 12.43 -18.32 -28.11
CA LEU A 3 12.07 -18.74 -26.77
C LEU A 3 10.80 -17.98 -26.38
N SER A 4 9.67 -18.67 -26.38
CA SER A 4 8.40 -18.16 -25.88
C SER A 4 8.55 -17.85 -24.39
N ALA A 5 8.30 -16.59 -24.00
CA ALA A 5 8.18 -16.21 -22.61
C ALA A 5 7.08 -17.05 -21.92
N PRO A 6 7.27 -17.48 -20.67
CA PRO A 6 6.27 -18.25 -19.96
C PRO A 6 5.01 -17.40 -19.78
N GLN A 7 3.88 -17.91 -20.29
CA GLN A 7 2.56 -17.33 -20.09
C GLN A 7 2.22 -17.50 -18.61
N SER A 8 2.21 -16.40 -17.85
CA SER A 8 1.73 -16.38 -16.46
C SER A 8 0.23 -16.66 -16.48
N VAL A 9 -0.15 -17.87 -16.10
CA VAL A 9 -1.53 -18.24 -15.78
C VAL A 9 -2.00 -17.31 -14.65
N PRO A 10 -3.14 -16.62 -14.78
CA PRO A 10 -3.63 -15.80 -13.68
C PRO A 10 -3.89 -16.70 -12.46
N PRO A 11 -3.40 -16.36 -11.27
CA PRO A 11 -3.72 -17.12 -10.07
C PRO A 11 -5.24 -17.12 -9.91
N SER A 12 -5.82 -18.27 -9.55
CA SER A 12 -7.23 -18.38 -9.22
C SER A 12 -7.65 -17.23 -8.30
N SER A 13 -8.65 -16.44 -8.71
CA SER A 13 -9.11 -15.27 -7.94
C SER A 13 -9.44 -15.69 -6.51
N THR A 14 -8.71 -15.17 -5.54
CA THR A 14 -8.96 -15.50 -4.14
C THR A 14 -10.34 -14.98 -3.74
N GLN A 15 -11.18 -15.84 -3.16
CA GLN A 15 -12.48 -15.39 -2.61
C GLN A 15 -12.28 -14.81 -1.21
N TYR A 16 -12.53 -13.51 -1.07
CA TYR A 16 -12.47 -12.80 0.20
C TYR A 16 -13.87 -12.74 0.83
N HIS A 17 -13.98 -13.05 2.12
CA HIS A 17 -15.24 -13.05 2.86
C HIS A 17 -15.27 -11.92 3.88
N ASP A 18 -15.87 -10.79 3.49
CA ASP A 18 -16.01 -9.61 4.36
C ASP A 18 -17.09 -9.81 5.42
N ASN A 19 -16.67 -9.77 6.70
CA ASN A 19 -17.57 -9.77 7.84
C ASN A 19 -18.25 -8.38 8.00
N PHE A 20 -19.12 -8.22 8.99
CA PHE A 20 -19.85 -6.97 9.20
C PHE A 20 -18.95 -5.76 9.48
N ILE A 21 -17.88 -5.95 10.24
CA ILE A 21 -16.92 -4.92 10.60
C ILE A 21 -16.10 -4.53 9.37
N ASP A 22 -15.64 -5.51 8.58
CA ASP A 22 -14.92 -5.28 7.33
C ASP A 22 -15.76 -4.42 6.37
N ARG A 23 -17.04 -4.78 6.18
CA ARG A 23 -17.99 -4.02 5.34
C ARG A 23 -18.18 -2.59 5.84
N LEU A 24 -18.19 -2.38 7.15
CA LEU A 24 -18.29 -1.05 7.74
C LEU A 24 -17.05 -0.21 7.43
N PHE A 25 -15.85 -0.78 7.58
CA PHE A 25 -14.61 -0.09 7.25
C PHE A 25 -14.48 0.20 5.76
N ILE A 26 -14.81 -0.77 4.89
CA ILE A 26 -14.87 -0.57 3.43
C ILE A 26 -15.79 0.60 3.10
N ALA A 27 -17.01 0.61 3.66
CA ALA A 27 -17.97 1.70 3.41
C ALA A 27 -17.46 3.06 3.91
N LEU A 28 -16.78 3.09 5.06
CA LEU A 28 -16.20 4.32 5.62
C LEU A 28 -15.07 4.86 4.75
N PHE A 29 -14.12 4.00 4.34
CA PHE A 29 -13.01 4.39 3.46
C PHE A 29 -13.52 4.84 2.09
N SER A 30 -14.44 4.08 1.47
CA SER A 30 -15.05 4.45 0.19
C SER A 30 -15.73 5.81 0.26
N ARG A 31 -16.41 6.14 1.37
CA ARG A 31 -17.00 7.48 1.57
C ARG A 31 -15.95 8.59 1.63
N LYS A 32 -14.82 8.36 2.31
CA LYS A 32 -13.72 9.33 2.37
C LYS A 32 -13.07 9.54 1.00
N MET A 33 -12.85 8.47 0.25
CA MET A 33 -12.33 8.54 -1.12
C MET A 33 -13.29 9.25 -2.07
N ALA A 34 -14.58 8.94 -2.00
CA ALA A 34 -15.62 9.59 -2.79
C ALA A 34 -15.71 11.10 -2.48
N SER A 35 -15.59 11.48 -1.20
CA SER A 35 -15.51 12.88 -0.79
C SER A 35 -14.28 13.59 -1.38
N ALA A 36 -13.11 12.94 -1.42
CA ALA A 36 -11.90 13.51 -2.02
C ALA A 36 -12.02 13.66 -3.55
N LEU A 37 -12.79 12.78 -4.19
CA LEU A 37 -13.13 12.85 -5.61
C LEU A 37 -14.27 13.82 -5.94
N GLY A 38 -14.98 14.35 -4.94
CA GLY A 38 -16.18 15.17 -5.14
C GLY A 38 -17.37 14.39 -5.72
N THR A 39 -17.46 13.08 -5.47
CA THR A 39 -18.57 12.24 -5.94
C THR A 39 -19.34 11.61 -4.79
N THR A 40 -20.62 11.35 -5.01
CA THR A 40 -21.49 10.60 -4.08
C THR A 40 -21.82 9.20 -4.59
N ASN A 41 -21.41 8.87 -5.82
CA ASN A 41 -21.69 7.58 -6.45
C ASN A 41 -20.66 6.55 -6.01
N ILE A 42 -21.06 5.71 -5.06
CA ILE A 42 -20.23 4.66 -4.46
C ILE A 42 -20.87 3.32 -4.75
N THR A 43 -20.18 2.48 -5.51
CA THR A 43 -20.51 1.05 -5.64
C THR A 43 -20.25 0.37 -4.29
N PRO A 44 -21.19 -0.43 -3.74
CA PRO A 44 -20.97 -1.12 -2.47
C PRO A 44 -19.85 -2.17 -2.54
N GLY A 45 -19.22 -2.44 -1.39
CA GLY A 45 -18.20 -3.49 -1.26
C GLY A 45 -16.81 -3.06 -1.72
N TYR A 46 -15.88 -4.01 -1.70
CA TYR A 46 -14.47 -3.76 -1.98
C TYR A 46 -14.20 -3.42 -3.45
N GLU A 47 -14.98 -4.01 -4.37
CA GLU A 47 -14.90 -3.66 -5.80
C GLU A 47 -15.13 -2.16 -6.03
N GLY A 48 -16.12 -1.58 -5.35
CA GLY A 48 -16.38 -0.14 -5.43
C GLY A 48 -15.28 0.72 -4.80
N PHE A 49 -14.62 0.23 -3.76
CA PHE A 49 -13.41 0.84 -3.21
C PHE A 49 -12.30 0.89 -4.28
N VAL A 50 -12.04 -0.23 -4.96
CA VAL A 50 -11.04 -0.30 -6.05
C VAL A 50 -11.44 0.56 -7.25
N GLU A 51 -12.73 0.65 -7.58
CA GLU A 51 -13.23 1.54 -8.63
C GLU A 51 -12.95 3.01 -8.33
N LEU A 52 -13.18 3.44 -7.08
CA LEU A 52 -12.83 4.79 -6.63
C LEU A 52 -11.33 5.03 -6.74
N SER A 53 -10.49 4.07 -6.34
CA SER A 53 -9.04 4.15 -6.53
C SER A 53 -8.65 4.35 -7.99
N LYS A 54 -9.25 3.60 -8.93
CA LYS A 54 -9.04 3.77 -10.37
C LYS A 54 -9.43 5.17 -10.83
N ARG A 55 -10.55 5.71 -10.33
CA ARG A 55 -10.98 7.09 -10.63
C ARG A 55 -10.03 8.16 -10.09
N ILE A 56 -9.29 7.91 -9.00
CA ILE A 56 -8.25 8.82 -8.50
C ILE A 56 -7.11 8.94 -9.53
N MET A 57 -6.77 7.88 -10.25
CA MET A 57 -5.68 7.93 -11.24
C MET A 57 -6.03 8.69 -12.53
N ILE A 58 -7.30 8.67 -12.94
CA ILE A 58 -7.71 9.23 -14.24
C ILE A 58 -7.49 10.75 -14.26
N GLY A 59 -6.67 11.20 -15.22
CA GLY A 59 -6.42 12.62 -15.46
C GLY A 59 -5.56 13.31 -14.40
N ARG A 60 -4.84 12.55 -13.55
CA ARG A 60 -3.98 13.08 -12.48
C ARG A 60 -2.56 12.55 -12.57
N SER A 61 -1.59 13.40 -12.31
CA SER A 61 -0.18 13.02 -12.12
C SER A 61 0.00 12.17 -10.84
N PRO A 62 1.07 11.37 -10.73
CA PRO A 62 1.37 10.60 -9.51
C PRO A 62 1.41 11.46 -8.25
N LYS A 63 1.97 12.67 -8.30
CA LYS A 63 1.98 13.60 -7.16
C LYS A 63 0.57 14.01 -6.72
N GLU A 64 -0.32 14.29 -7.68
CA GLU A 64 -1.72 14.62 -7.38
C GLU A 64 -2.48 13.42 -6.81
N GLN A 65 -2.21 12.21 -7.32
CA GLN A 65 -2.78 10.95 -6.79
C GLN A 65 -2.36 10.75 -5.32
N GLN A 66 -1.06 10.87 -5.04
CA GLN A 66 -0.49 10.71 -3.70
C GLN A 66 -1.04 11.76 -2.73
N ALA A 67 -1.14 13.02 -3.14
CA ALA A 67 -1.70 14.10 -2.33
C ALA A 67 -3.18 13.84 -1.98
N MET A 68 -3.98 13.37 -2.94
CA MET A 68 -5.38 13.04 -2.71
C MET A 68 -5.53 11.91 -1.69
N VAL A 69 -4.72 10.86 -1.79
CA VAL A 69 -4.75 9.77 -0.80
C VAL A 69 -4.23 10.22 0.55
N ALA A 70 -3.22 11.08 0.61
CA ALA A 70 -2.73 11.63 1.87
C ALA A 70 -3.85 12.38 2.63
N VAL A 71 -4.73 13.08 1.91
CA VAL A 71 -5.94 13.70 2.52
C VAL A 71 -6.89 12.64 3.06
N VAL A 72 -7.13 11.55 2.30
CA VAL A 72 -7.98 10.45 2.76
C VAL A 72 -7.41 9.82 4.03
N LEU A 73 -6.13 9.46 4.07
CA LEU A 73 -5.47 8.86 5.24
C LEU A 73 -5.54 9.77 6.47
N GLN A 74 -5.25 11.06 6.30
CA GLN A 74 -5.36 12.04 7.38
C GLN A 74 -6.79 12.20 7.90
N SER A 75 -7.79 12.03 7.03
CA SER A 75 -9.21 12.16 7.42
C SER A 75 -9.73 10.99 8.27
N LEU A 76 -8.94 9.90 8.40
CA LEU A 76 -9.28 8.73 9.20
C LEU A 76 -8.86 8.87 10.66
N VAL A 77 -7.83 9.69 10.94
CA VAL A 77 -7.29 9.85 12.28
C VAL A 77 -7.56 11.28 12.78
N PRO A 78 -8.28 11.46 13.89
CA PRO A 78 -8.51 12.78 14.48
C PRO A 78 -7.20 13.55 14.77
N ALA A 79 -7.16 14.84 14.42
CA ALA A 79 -5.96 15.67 14.57
C ALA A 79 -5.34 15.70 15.99
N PRO A 80 -6.13 15.73 17.10
CA PRO A 80 -5.56 15.67 18.45
C PRO A 80 -4.77 14.37 18.72
N ILE A 81 -5.19 13.25 18.12
CA ILE A 81 -4.53 11.96 18.24
C ILE A 81 -3.20 11.98 17.51
N LEU A 82 -3.17 12.49 16.26
CA LEU A 82 -1.93 12.62 15.49
C LEU A 82 -0.90 13.52 16.21
N TRP A 83 -1.36 14.65 16.77
CA TRP A 83 -0.49 15.53 17.55
C TRP A 83 0.07 14.81 18.79
N GLY A 84 -0.77 14.06 19.52
CA GLY A 84 -0.34 13.28 20.68
C GLY A 84 0.70 12.22 20.31
N ILE A 85 0.45 11.44 19.24
CA ILE A 85 1.38 10.41 18.78
C ILE A 85 2.74 11.01 18.44
N ARG A 86 2.77 12.07 17.62
CA ARG A 86 4.01 12.72 17.19
C ARG A 86 4.77 13.39 18.34
N THR A 87 4.09 13.84 19.38
CA THR A 87 4.73 14.55 20.51
C THR A 87 5.28 13.60 21.56
N PHE A 88 4.60 12.49 21.82
CA PHE A 88 4.92 11.63 22.97
C PHE A 88 5.59 10.30 22.60
N PHE A 89 5.57 9.89 21.33
CA PHE A 89 6.14 8.62 20.89
C PHE A 89 7.35 8.84 19.99
N SER A 90 8.44 8.17 20.33
CA SER A 90 9.62 8.02 19.46
C SER A 90 9.60 6.63 18.82
N PRO A 91 10.22 6.44 17.64
CA PRO A 91 10.28 5.16 16.95
C PRO A 91 11.26 4.20 17.64
N THR A 92 10.96 3.81 18.86
CA THR A 92 11.68 2.76 19.57
C THR A 92 11.30 1.40 19.00
N ARG A 93 12.16 0.39 19.18
CA ARG A 93 11.88 -1.00 18.80
C ARG A 93 10.49 -1.46 19.27
N TRP A 94 10.16 -1.19 20.53
CA TRP A 94 8.87 -1.55 21.11
C TRP A 94 7.70 -0.89 20.36
N VAL A 95 7.81 0.40 20.04
CA VAL A 95 6.78 1.11 19.25
C VAL A 95 6.63 0.48 17.86
N CYS A 96 7.72 0.13 17.18
CA CYS A 96 7.68 -0.51 15.87
C CYS A 96 7.04 -1.90 15.91
N GLU A 97 7.41 -2.75 16.88
CA GLU A 97 6.84 -4.10 17.05
C GLU A 97 5.33 -4.04 17.35
N TRP A 98 4.89 -3.11 18.22
CA TRP A 98 3.47 -2.93 18.51
C TRP A 98 2.67 -2.38 17.32
N ASN A 99 3.24 -1.44 16.56
CA ASN A 99 2.59 -0.93 15.35
C ASN A 99 2.48 -2.02 14.28
N ALA A 100 3.51 -2.85 14.11
CA ALA A 100 3.44 -4.00 13.19
C ALA A 100 2.34 -4.98 13.61
N TRP A 101 2.29 -5.34 14.89
CA TRP A 101 1.22 -6.20 15.41
C TRP A 101 -0.17 -5.60 15.20
N PHE A 102 -0.37 -4.33 15.55
CA PHE A 102 -1.66 -3.67 15.41
C PHE A 102 -2.07 -3.50 13.94
N ALA A 103 -1.12 -3.16 13.07
CA ALA A 103 -1.35 -3.05 11.63
C ALA A 103 -1.78 -4.39 11.02
N ALA A 104 -1.13 -5.49 11.40
CA ALA A 104 -1.48 -6.83 10.93
C ALA A 104 -2.92 -7.22 11.31
N GLN A 105 -3.40 -6.80 12.48
CA GLN A 105 -4.78 -7.07 12.92
C GLN A 105 -5.80 -6.11 12.30
N LEU A 106 -5.48 -4.81 12.23
CA LEU A 106 -6.44 -3.79 11.80
C LEU A 106 -6.64 -3.74 10.29
N PHE A 107 -5.61 -4.05 9.51
CA PHE A 107 -5.65 -3.88 8.05
C PHE A 107 -5.88 -5.17 7.27
N GLU A 108 -6.10 -6.30 7.94
CA GLU A 108 -6.36 -7.59 7.26
C GLU A 108 -7.55 -7.51 6.30
N TRP A 109 -8.63 -6.79 6.64
CA TRP A 109 -9.77 -6.59 5.73
C TRP A 109 -9.39 -5.83 4.44
N LEU A 110 -8.39 -4.96 4.53
CA LEU A 110 -7.97 -4.06 3.46
C LEU A 110 -6.95 -4.74 2.54
N VAL A 111 -5.91 -5.35 3.12
CA VAL A 111 -4.78 -5.89 2.36
C VAL A 111 -4.77 -7.41 2.30
N GLY A 112 -5.59 -8.11 3.09
CA GLY A 112 -5.61 -9.57 3.15
C GLY A 112 -4.76 -10.14 4.30
N PRO A 113 -4.63 -11.48 4.37
CA PRO A 113 -3.98 -12.17 5.50
C PRO A 113 -2.55 -11.71 5.76
N CYS A 114 -2.29 -11.30 7.00
CA CYS A 114 -1.01 -10.76 7.45
C CYS A 114 -0.37 -11.64 8.52
N GLU A 115 0.96 -11.71 8.54
CA GLU A 115 1.73 -12.30 9.64
C GLU A 115 2.87 -11.39 10.05
N VAL A 116 3.15 -11.31 11.36
CA VAL A 116 4.27 -10.52 11.86
C VAL A 116 5.50 -11.40 11.96
N THR A 117 6.58 -10.99 11.31
CA THR A 117 7.86 -11.71 11.26
C THR A 117 9.02 -10.84 11.74
N SER A 118 10.14 -11.48 12.05
CA SER A 118 11.39 -10.80 12.42
C SER A 118 12.15 -10.36 11.18
N VAL A 119 12.78 -9.20 11.28
CA VAL A 119 13.57 -8.57 10.21
C VAL A 119 14.87 -8.05 10.80
N GLU A 120 15.95 -8.18 10.02
CA GLU A 120 17.25 -7.58 10.33
C GLU A 120 17.28 -6.16 9.79
N LEU A 121 17.47 -5.19 10.67
CA LEU A 121 17.60 -3.78 10.34
C LEU A 121 19.00 -3.28 10.62
N GLU A 122 19.33 -2.14 10.05
CA GLU A 122 20.58 -1.43 10.26
C GLU A 122 20.26 -0.06 10.87
N ASN A 123 20.99 0.34 11.92
CA ASN A 123 20.84 1.67 12.52
C ASN A 123 21.71 2.72 11.79
N ASP A 124 21.58 3.99 12.17
CA ASP A 124 22.32 5.10 11.55
C ASP A 124 23.85 5.00 11.67
N VAL A 125 24.37 4.11 12.52
CA VAL A 125 25.81 3.87 12.76
C VAL A 125 26.31 2.60 12.06
N GLY A 126 25.42 1.86 11.37
CA GLY A 126 25.74 0.65 10.62
C GLY A 126 25.62 -0.66 11.43
N ASP A 127 25.15 -0.63 12.67
CA ASP A 127 24.96 -1.85 13.45
C ASP A 127 23.67 -2.57 13.03
N ARG A 128 23.78 -3.89 12.87
CA ARG A 128 22.63 -4.74 12.53
C ARG A 128 21.94 -5.25 13.78
N TYR A 129 20.62 -5.22 13.78
CA TYR A 129 19.81 -5.74 14.87
C TYR A 129 18.49 -6.35 14.37
N SER A 130 18.02 -7.37 15.09
CA SER A 130 16.77 -8.05 14.80
C SER A 130 15.60 -7.45 15.58
N GLN A 131 14.47 -7.24 14.92
CA GLN A 131 13.21 -6.88 15.57
C GLN A 131 11.99 -7.51 14.87
N THR A 132 10.91 -7.75 15.63
CA THR A 132 9.69 -8.41 15.12
C THR A 132 8.69 -7.37 14.63
N SER A 133 9.06 -6.68 13.55
CA SER A 133 8.35 -5.50 13.05
C SER A 133 8.05 -5.54 11.55
N ASN A 134 8.24 -6.68 10.89
CA ASN A 134 7.79 -6.87 9.51
C ASN A 134 6.37 -7.43 9.51
N VAL A 135 5.43 -6.73 8.87
CA VAL A 135 4.11 -7.26 8.54
C VAL A 135 4.17 -7.83 7.14
N HIS A 136 4.22 -9.16 7.05
CA HIS A 136 4.20 -9.88 5.79
C HIS A 136 2.74 -10.12 5.37
N ILE A 137 2.32 -9.44 4.30
CA ILE A 137 1.03 -9.65 3.65
C ILE A 137 1.21 -10.78 2.65
N LYS A 138 0.56 -11.92 2.90
CA LYS A 138 0.77 -13.15 2.10
C LYS A 138 0.35 -13.00 0.66
N LYS A 139 -0.77 -12.31 0.46
CA LYS A 139 -1.32 -11.96 -0.85
C LYS A 139 -2.15 -10.70 -0.69
N CYS A 140 -1.69 -9.61 -1.29
CA CYS A 140 -2.27 -8.30 -1.16
C CYS A 140 -3.57 -8.21 -1.96
N ARG A 141 -4.72 -8.25 -1.26
CA ARG A 141 -6.06 -8.11 -1.85
C ARG A 141 -6.17 -6.88 -2.74
N TYR A 142 -5.62 -5.75 -2.29
CA TYR A 142 -5.67 -4.51 -3.06
C TYR A 142 -4.89 -4.61 -4.38
N LEU A 143 -3.70 -5.21 -4.34
CA LEU A 143 -2.88 -5.42 -5.54
C LEU A 143 -3.55 -6.42 -6.49
N GLU A 144 -4.09 -7.51 -5.94
CA GLU A 144 -4.82 -8.54 -6.70
C GLU A 144 -6.06 -7.99 -7.41
N GLU A 145 -6.91 -7.22 -6.72
CA GLU A 145 -8.15 -6.70 -7.33
C GLU A 145 -7.90 -5.47 -8.23
N SER A 146 -6.86 -4.70 -7.94
CA SER A 146 -6.52 -3.51 -8.73
C SER A 146 -5.73 -3.83 -10.01
N THR A 147 -4.96 -4.93 -9.99
CA THR A 147 -4.07 -5.38 -11.08
C THR A 147 -3.25 -4.25 -11.68
N CYS A 148 -2.79 -3.31 -10.84
CA CYS A 148 -2.13 -2.09 -11.30
C CYS A 148 -0.99 -1.68 -10.37
N VAL A 149 0.23 -1.72 -10.92
CA VAL A 149 1.45 -1.24 -10.25
C VAL A 149 1.33 0.23 -9.85
N GLY A 150 0.77 1.08 -10.73
CA GLY A 150 0.56 2.49 -10.43
C GLY A 150 -0.38 2.73 -9.25
N LEU A 151 -1.46 1.93 -9.11
CA LEU A 151 -2.35 2.00 -7.95
C LEU A 151 -1.64 1.57 -6.67
N CYS A 152 -0.87 0.48 -6.73
CA CYS A 152 -0.07 0.02 -5.60
C CYS A 152 0.91 1.11 -5.13
N VAL A 153 1.68 1.68 -6.05
CA VAL A 153 2.73 2.66 -5.70
C VAL A 153 2.12 3.99 -5.24
N ASN A 154 1.21 4.58 -6.02
CA ASN A 154 0.76 5.96 -5.79
C ASN A 154 -0.38 6.10 -4.80
N LEU A 155 -1.13 5.02 -4.53
CA LEU A 155 -2.26 5.07 -3.60
C LEU A 155 -2.04 4.21 -2.35
N CYS A 156 -1.14 3.23 -2.37
CA CYS A 156 -0.81 2.43 -1.18
C CYS A 156 0.58 2.77 -0.64
N LYS A 157 1.65 2.37 -1.34
CA LYS A 157 3.04 2.45 -0.85
C LYS A 157 3.46 3.88 -0.48
N VAL A 158 3.56 4.79 -1.46
CA VAL A 158 4.14 6.12 -1.22
C VAL A 158 3.33 6.92 -0.19
N PRO A 159 1.98 7.01 -0.28
CA PRO A 159 1.20 7.75 0.71
C PRO A 159 1.26 7.14 2.10
N THR A 160 1.28 5.81 2.22
CA THR A 160 1.32 5.13 3.53
C THR A 160 2.68 5.33 4.19
N GLN A 161 3.78 5.17 3.45
CA GLN A 161 5.14 5.44 3.96
C GLN A 161 5.27 6.88 4.46
N ALA A 162 4.78 7.86 3.68
CA ALA A 162 4.78 9.26 4.08
C ALA A 162 3.89 9.49 5.32
N PHE A 163 2.70 8.90 5.37
CA PHE A 163 1.77 9.06 6.48
C PHE A 163 2.35 8.55 7.81
N PHE A 164 2.91 7.34 7.84
CA PHE A 164 3.52 6.81 9.06
C PHE A 164 4.77 7.61 9.47
N THR A 165 5.65 7.94 8.50
CA THR A 165 6.89 8.67 8.78
C THR A 165 6.59 10.09 9.27
N GLU A 166 5.72 10.82 8.58
CA GLU A 166 5.48 12.24 8.86
C GLU A 166 4.41 12.47 9.93
N LYS A 167 3.38 11.62 10.03
CA LYS A 167 2.27 11.85 10.98
C LYS A 167 2.40 11.01 12.24
N PHE A 168 2.89 9.77 12.13
CA PHE A 168 3.11 8.90 13.29
C PHE A 168 4.54 8.97 13.83
N GLY A 169 5.49 9.53 13.07
CA GLY A 169 6.90 9.58 13.49
C GLY A 169 7.58 8.21 13.45
N ILE A 170 7.01 7.25 12.71
CA ILE A 170 7.52 5.88 12.62
C ILE A 170 7.91 5.64 11.16
N PRO A 171 9.20 5.42 10.86
CA PRO A 171 9.60 5.07 9.52
C PRO A 171 9.04 3.69 9.16
N VAL A 172 8.52 3.55 7.95
CA VAL A 172 8.06 2.27 7.41
C VAL A 172 8.46 2.16 5.95
N THR A 173 9.02 1.01 5.58
CA THR A 173 9.29 0.65 4.19
C THR A 173 8.31 -0.41 3.76
N MET A 174 7.66 -0.23 2.61
CA MET A 174 6.73 -1.21 2.04
C MET A 174 7.34 -1.83 0.79
N ASN A 175 7.50 -3.15 0.72
CA ASN A 175 8.10 -3.85 -0.41
C ASN A 175 7.06 -4.77 -1.06
N PRO A 176 6.32 -4.31 -2.09
CA PRO A 176 5.40 -5.17 -2.82
C PRO A 176 6.17 -6.14 -3.72
N ASN A 177 5.70 -7.38 -3.80
CA ASN A 177 6.13 -8.35 -4.78
C ASN A 177 5.02 -8.50 -5.84
N PHE A 178 5.33 -8.17 -7.09
CA PHE A 178 4.35 -8.19 -8.18
C PHE A 178 4.23 -9.54 -8.87
N GLU A 179 5.07 -10.53 -8.52
CA GLU A 179 4.99 -11.89 -9.06
C GLU A 179 4.01 -12.75 -8.27
N ASP A 180 4.09 -12.73 -6.93
CA ASP A 180 3.22 -13.51 -6.04
C ASP A 180 2.12 -12.66 -5.37
N LEU A 181 2.13 -11.35 -5.62
CA LEU A 181 1.21 -10.36 -5.06
C LEU A 181 1.35 -10.14 -3.55
N SER A 182 2.41 -10.62 -2.91
CA SER A 182 2.71 -10.35 -1.49
C SER A 182 3.21 -8.92 -1.26
N CYS A 183 3.30 -8.49 -0.01
CA CYS A 183 3.91 -7.20 0.35
C CYS A 183 4.43 -7.23 1.78
N ASP A 184 5.67 -6.81 1.98
CA ASP A 184 6.22 -6.58 3.32
C ASP A 184 5.99 -5.13 3.75
N MET A 185 5.63 -4.91 5.01
CA MET A 185 5.61 -3.59 5.64
C MET A 185 6.52 -3.59 6.87
N ILE A 186 7.69 -2.98 6.72
CA ILE A 186 8.78 -3.06 7.68
C ILE A 186 8.80 -1.79 8.52
N PHE A 187 8.24 -1.86 9.73
CA PHE A 187 8.27 -0.75 10.68
C PHE A 187 9.68 -0.59 11.27
N GLY A 188 10.16 0.63 11.37
CA GLY A 188 11.51 0.96 11.82
C GLY A 188 12.54 1.07 10.70
N GLN A 189 12.18 0.72 9.46
CA GLN A 189 13.05 0.90 8.29
C GLN A 189 12.68 2.20 7.57
N THR A 190 13.68 3.03 7.28
CA THR A 190 13.49 4.27 6.52
C THR A 190 13.19 3.93 5.06
N PRO A 191 12.10 4.44 4.48
CA PRO A 191 11.78 4.20 3.09
C PRO A 191 12.83 4.86 2.18
N PRO A 192 13.35 4.16 1.15
CA PRO A 192 14.22 4.77 0.17
C PRO A 192 13.44 5.82 -0.66
N PRO A 193 14.14 6.79 -1.28
CA PRO A 193 13.58 7.58 -2.35
C PRO A 193 12.99 6.67 -3.44
N LEU A 194 11.86 7.06 -4.05
CA LEU A 194 11.19 6.23 -5.06
C LEU A 194 12.09 5.87 -6.25
N GLU A 195 13.01 6.76 -6.61
CA GLU A 195 13.96 6.59 -7.72
C GLU A 195 15.04 5.53 -7.44
N ASP A 196 15.35 5.31 -6.15
CA ASP A 196 16.32 4.34 -5.66
C ASP A 196 15.66 3.01 -5.24
N ASP A 197 14.32 2.93 -5.33
CA ASP A 197 13.54 1.78 -4.89
C ASP A 197 13.41 0.74 -6.01
N GLU A 198 14.37 -0.18 -6.06
CA GLU A 198 14.45 -1.24 -7.05
C GLU A 198 13.19 -2.14 -7.10
N THR A 199 12.46 -2.25 -5.99
CA THR A 199 11.25 -3.11 -5.92
C THR A 199 10.10 -2.60 -6.79
N VAL A 200 10.08 -1.30 -7.09
CA VAL A 200 8.95 -0.66 -7.78
C VAL A 200 9.36 0.18 -8.98
N TYR A 201 10.53 0.84 -8.94
CA TYR A 201 10.87 1.87 -9.93
C TYR A 201 11.04 1.31 -11.35
N GLN A 202 11.54 0.07 -11.45
CA GLN A 202 11.73 -0.64 -12.71
C GLN A 202 10.57 -1.60 -13.06
N GLN A 203 9.53 -1.68 -12.22
CA GLN A 203 8.48 -2.67 -12.39
C GLN A 203 7.64 -2.38 -13.66
N PRO A 204 7.46 -3.36 -14.57
CA PRO A 204 6.50 -3.24 -15.68
C PRO A 204 5.05 -3.32 -15.17
N CYS A 205 4.11 -2.64 -15.85
CA CYS A 205 2.69 -2.80 -15.51
C CYS A 205 2.21 -4.24 -15.82
N PHE A 206 1.11 -4.68 -15.21
CA PHE A 206 0.41 -5.90 -15.58
C PHE A 206 -0.23 -5.76 -16.98
N THR A 207 0.51 -6.12 -18.04
CA THR A 207 0.12 -5.85 -19.43
C THR A 207 -1.09 -6.65 -19.91
N THR A 208 -1.36 -7.81 -19.33
CA THR A 208 -2.48 -8.68 -19.71
C THR A 208 -3.81 -8.26 -19.05
N GLU A 209 -3.76 -7.52 -17.93
CA GLU A 209 -4.91 -7.28 -17.05
C GLU A 209 -5.19 -5.79 -16.77
N CYS A 210 -4.25 -4.90 -17.12
CA CYS A 210 -4.43 -3.47 -16.94
C CYS A 210 -4.86 -2.81 -18.25
N ALA A 211 -6.14 -2.43 -18.37
CA ALA A 211 -6.68 -1.71 -19.53
C ALA A 211 -6.01 -0.35 -19.80
N ILE A 212 -5.27 0.19 -18.83
CA ILE A 212 -4.57 1.48 -18.88
C ILE A 212 -3.08 1.29 -19.25
N ALA A 213 -2.55 0.05 -19.20
CA ALA A 213 -1.15 -0.21 -19.47
C ALA A 213 -0.85 -0.13 -20.97
N SER A 214 0.26 0.54 -21.32
CA SER A 214 0.85 0.44 -22.65
C SER A 214 1.64 -0.87 -22.74
N PRO A 215 1.30 -1.81 -23.66
CA PRO A 215 1.93 -3.14 -23.71
C PRO A 215 3.42 -3.13 -24.04
N LYS A 216 3.97 -1.99 -24.49
CA LYS A 216 5.34 -1.86 -24.99
C LYS A 216 6.29 -1.11 -24.04
N ALA A 217 5.80 -0.59 -22.92
CA ALA A 217 6.66 0.14 -21.99
C ALA A 217 7.45 -0.84 -21.12
N PRO A 218 8.80 -0.72 -21.04
CA PRO A 218 9.62 -1.61 -20.20
C PRO A 218 9.37 -1.39 -18.71
N THR A 219 8.87 -0.21 -18.33
CA THR A 219 8.56 0.20 -16.96
C THR A 219 7.17 0.82 -16.89
N CYS A 220 6.47 0.69 -15.77
CA CYS A 220 5.12 1.24 -15.63
C CYS A 220 5.14 2.79 -15.60
N PRO A 221 4.51 3.49 -16.56
CA PRO A 221 4.64 4.95 -16.67
C PRO A 221 4.14 5.72 -15.45
N ASN A 222 3.09 5.20 -14.79
CA ASN A 222 2.47 5.85 -13.64
C ASN A 222 3.34 5.80 -12.37
N VAL A 223 4.46 5.06 -12.35
CA VAL A 223 5.40 5.07 -11.22
C VAL A 223 6.39 6.24 -11.30
N ARG A 224 6.64 6.76 -12.51
CA ARG A 224 7.78 7.64 -12.80
C ARG A 224 7.41 9.10 -13.07
N ALA A 225 6.12 9.43 -13.12
CA ALA A 225 5.61 10.71 -13.61
C ALA A 225 5.36 11.76 -12.51
#